data_AF-A0A5P1RBN1-F1
#
_entry.id   AF-A0A5P1RBN1-F1
#
_cell.length_a   1.000
_cell.length_b   1.000
_cell.length_c   1.000
_cell.angle_alpha   90.00
_cell.angle_beta   90.00
_cell.angle_gamma   90.00
#
_symmetry.space_group_name_H-M   'P 1'
#
loop_
_entity.id
_entity.type
_entity.pdbx_description
1 polymer ?
#
loop_
_entity_poly.entity_id
_entity_poly.type
_entity_poly.pdbx_seq_one_letter_code
_entity_poly.pdbx_strand_id
1 'polypeptide(L)'
;MNRSYWQQAVGDTDRNYAAICLKWDVILNGPGYAGSWPDCAKKLRSDECSSRKVTDLKRFSEEIKDGDIVVLRLGTSTILGVGVVVGDYEWLDLFGDVDGWGLQHVRRVSWLWKGLDSPKNFETYTLKQGDTTQKLDSPVVTDWIESLALDFDNAPPLIELPIYESNTVNFDSVSEFLFDNGVSSNSIDILNKEIDELVRIAKWYNKYDNPSEFETVSYLAVPLLRALGWTPQKMAIEWNKVDIALFKSLPRKDSNLSVVVEAKKKGNSCLTAFSQAQSYAKGKDNCRRLIVTDGLRYGVYVKQEYEFRLYAYFNITNLKASYPIYECFGVNEALRAMTPEWSE
;
A
#
# COMPACT_ATOMS: atom_id res chain seq x y z
N MET A 1 -14.72 -32.54 -11.25
CA MET A 1 -15.20 -31.97 -9.96
C MET A 1 -16.03 -30.74 -10.29
N ASN A 2 -17.12 -30.48 -9.56
CA ASN A 2 -17.92 -29.27 -9.79
C ASN A 2 -17.25 -28.09 -9.06
N ARG A 3 -16.48 -27.28 -9.78
CA ARG A 3 -15.74 -26.12 -9.23
C ARG A 3 -16.71 -24.98 -8.97
N SER A 4 -16.57 -24.28 -7.84
CA SER A 4 -17.29 -23.02 -7.65
C SER A 4 -16.54 -21.88 -8.31
N TYR A 5 -17.28 -20.89 -8.81
CA TYR A 5 -16.71 -19.63 -9.30
C TYR A 5 -16.87 -18.54 -8.23
N TRP A 6 -15.79 -17.83 -7.97
CA TRP A 6 -15.73 -16.73 -7.01
C TRP A 6 -15.27 -15.45 -7.68
N GLN A 7 -15.73 -14.32 -7.16
CA GLN A 7 -15.18 -13.00 -7.46
C GLN A 7 -14.56 -12.42 -6.19
N GLN A 8 -13.32 -11.93 -6.34
CA GLN A 8 -12.57 -11.28 -5.29
C GLN A 8 -12.29 -9.82 -5.67
N ALA A 9 -12.78 -8.89 -4.87
CA ALA A 9 -12.42 -7.48 -4.99
C ALA A 9 -10.96 -7.25 -4.62
N VAL A 10 -10.30 -6.37 -5.37
CA VAL A 10 -8.90 -6.00 -5.12
C VAL A 10 -8.74 -4.55 -4.71
N GLY A 11 -9.65 -4.14 -3.82
CA GLY A 11 -9.82 -2.76 -3.38
C GLY A 11 -10.75 -1.95 -4.28
N ASP A 12 -10.45 -0.67 -4.46
CA ASP A 12 -11.24 0.30 -5.21
C ASP A 12 -10.36 1.16 -6.15
N THR A 13 -10.93 2.22 -6.72
CA THR A 13 -10.21 3.10 -7.65
C THR A 13 -9.13 3.95 -6.97
N ASP A 14 -9.18 4.15 -5.65
CA ASP A 14 -8.14 4.80 -4.86
C ASP A 14 -7.06 3.80 -4.41
N ARG A 15 -7.45 2.57 -4.08
CA ARG A 15 -6.57 1.53 -3.54
C ARG A 15 -6.69 0.26 -4.36
N ASN A 16 -5.76 0.05 -5.28
CA ASN A 16 -5.73 -1.13 -6.15
C ASN A 16 -4.54 -2.03 -5.80
N TYR A 17 -4.83 -3.22 -5.28
CA TYR A 17 -3.80 -4.19 -4.87
C TYR A 17 -3.55 -5.30 -5.91
N ALA A 18 -4.04 -5.14 -7.15
CA ALA A 18 -3.98 -6.20 -8.15
C ALA A 18 -2.57 -6.62 -8.51
N ALA A 19 -1.65 -5.67 -8.64
CA ALA A 19 -0.24 -5.97 -8.89
C ALA A 19 0.34 -6.89 -7.80
N ILE A 20 0.02 -6.65 -6.52
CA ILE A 20 0.48 -7.45 -5.39
C ILE A 20 -0.14 -8.85 -5.43
N CYS A 21 -1.47 -8.94 -5.59
CA CYS A 21 -2.19 -10.22 -5.67
C CYS A 21 -1.70 -11.11 -6.82
N LEU A 22 -1.51 -10.52 -8.00
CA LEU A 22 -1.05 -11.23 -9.20
C LEU A 22 0.43 -11.60 -9.14
N LYS A 23 1.25 -10.79 -8.48
CA LYS A 23 2.70 -11.05 -8.32
C LYS A 23 2.95 -12.19 -7.34
N TRP A 24 2.26 -12.19 -6.20
CA TRP A 24 2.51 -13.13 -5.11
C TRP A 24 1.59 -14.35 -5.11
N ASP A 25 0.79 -14.51 -6.17
CA ASP A 25 -0.13 -15.64 -6.34
C ASP A 25 -1.06 -15.78 -5.13
N VAL A 26 -1.73 -14.67 -4.77
CA VAL A 26 -2.63 -14.56 -3.63
C VAL A 26 -3.91 -13.82 -3.97
N ILE A 27 -4.97 -14.12 -3.22
CA ILE A 27 -6.07 -13.20 -2.98
C ILE A 27 -6.08 -12.83 -1.49
N LEU A 28 -6.44 -11.57 -1.21
CA LEU A 28 -6.35 -10.98 0.12
C LEU A 28 -7.70 -10.47 0.59
N ASN A 29 -7.96 -10.59 1.89
CA ASN A 29 -9.11 -9.99 2.56
C ASN A 29 -8.67 -9.37 3.91
N GLY A 30 -9.45 -8.41 4.40
CA GLY A 30 -9.24 -7.73 5.67
C GLY A 30 -10.56 -7.57 6.42
N PRO A 31 -10.58 -6.90 7.58
CA PRO A 31 -9.42 -6.43 8.32
C PRO A 31 -8.71 -7.59 9.06
N GLY A 32 -7.37 -7.65 9.01
CA GLY A 32 -6.62 -8.72 9.66
C GLY A 32 -6.04 -8.40 11.04
N TYR A 33 -6.19 -7.17 11.56
CA TYR A 33 -5.67 -6.76 12.89
C TYR A 33 -6.23 -7.58 14.07
N ALA A 34 -7.35 -8.28 13.86
CA ALA A 34 -8.01 -9.10 14.86
C ALA A 34 -7.49 -10.55 14.92
N GLY A 35 -6.52 -10.91 14.08
CA GLY A 35 -5.95 -12.26 14.01
C GLY A 35 -6.66 -13.17 13.01
N SER A 36 -6.40 -14.47 13.10
CA SER A 36 -6.95 -15.49 12.21
C SER A 36 -8.44 -15.77 12.45
N TRP A 37 -9.15 -16.17 11.40
CA TRP A 37 -10.47 -16.78 11.51
C TRP A 37 -10.36 -18.20 12.11
N PRO A 38 -11.31 -18.66 12.96
CA PRO A 38 -12.53 -17.98 13.42
C PRO A 38 -12.33 -17.09 14.67
N ASP A 39 -11.16 -17.13 15.31
CA ASP A 39 -10.91 -16.48 16.60
C ASP A 39 -11.09 -14.96 16.55
N CYS A 40 -10.76 -14.35 15.41
CA CYS A 40 -10.92 -12.91 15.17
C CYS A 40 -12.39 -12.44 15.22
N ALA A 41 -13.37 -13.33 14.97
CA ALA A 41 -14.78 -12.96 14.82
C ALA A 41 -15.36 -12.27 16.07
N LYS A 42 -14.95 -12.70 17.28
CA LYS A 42 -15.42 -12.09 18.52
C LYS A 42 -14.90 -10.66 18.67
N LYS A 43 -13.61 -10.45 18.40
CA LYS A 43 -12.96 -9.14 18.47
C LYS A 43 -13.50 -8.17 17.43
N LEU A 44 -13.69 -8.64 16.19
CA LEU A 44 -14.30 -7.80 15.14
C LEU A 44 -15.70 -7.30 15.54
N ARG A 45 -16.52 -8.15 16.17
CA ARG A 45 -17.85 -7.73 16.65
C ARG A 45 -17.77 -6.77 17.84
N SER A 46 -16.80 -6.93 18.75
CA SER A 46 -16.63 -5.98 19.86
C SER A 46 -16.16 -4.61 19.40
N ASP A 47 -15.42 -4.57 18.30
CA ASP A 47 -14.92 -3.34 17.67
C ASP A 47 -15.94 -2.74 16.69
N GLU A 48 -17.22 -3.13 16.81
CA GLU A 48 -18.34 -2.63 16.00
C GLU A 48 -18.18 -2.86 14.48
N CYS A 49 -17.37 -3.84 14.07
CA CYS A 49 -17.27 -4.22 12.67
C CYS A 49 -18.62 -4.78 12.18
N SER A 50 -19.06 -4.33 11.00
CA SER A 50 -20.37 -4.72 10.46
C SER A 50 -20.52 -6.24 10.34
N SER A 51 -21.72 -6.77 10.66
CA SER A 51 -22.03 -8.19 10.49
C SER A 51 -21.79 -8.68 9.07
N ARG A 52 -22.06 -7.82 8.08
CA ARG A 52 -21.79 -8.08 6.66
C ARG A 52 -20.30 -8.40 6.42
N LYS A 53 -19.40 -7.62 7.01
CA LYS A 53 -17.96 -7.83 6.87
C LYS A 53 -17.46 -9.08 7.59
N VAL A 54 -18.02 -9.42 8.75
CA VAL A 54 -17.74 -10.68 9.44
C VAL A 54 -18.19 -11.89 8.60
N THR A 55 -19.34 -11.79 7.92
CA THR A 55 -19.80 -12.83 6.99
C THR A 55 -18.92 -12.93 5.73
N ASP A 56 -18.44 -11.80 5.19
CA ASP A 56 -17.48 -11.76 4.08
C ASP A 56 -16.19 -12.54 4.43
N LEU A 57 -15.61 -12.29 5.61
CA LEU A 57 -14.44 -13.02 6.09
C LEU A 57 -14.71 -14.50 6.35
N LYS A 58 -15.87 -14.85 6.91
CA LYS A 58 -16.29 -16.25 7.07
C LYS A 58 -16.33 -16.96 5.71
N ARG A 59 -16.94 -16.34 4.70
CA ARG A 59 -17.05 -16.89 3.35
C ARG A 59 -15.67 -17.11 2.72
N PHE A 60 -14.79 -16.12 2.82
CA PHE A 60 -13.41 -16.22 2.33
C PHE A 60 -12.62 -17.36 3.01
N SER A 61 -12.78 -17.50 4.33
CA SER A 61 -12.00 -18.44 5.13
C SER A 61 -12.57 -19.86 5.10
N GLU A 62 -13.89 -20.03 5.08
CA GLU A 62 -14.55 -21.34 5.20
C GLU A 62 -15.16 -21.85 3.89
N GLU A 63 -15.69 -20.99 3.02
CA GLU A 63 -16.48 -21.43 1.87
C GLU A 63 -15.64 -21.61 0.60
N ILE A 64 -14.63 -20.77 0.36
CA ILE A 64 -13.67 -20.99 -0.73
C ILE A 64 -12.89 -22.27 -0.45
N LYS A 65 -12.81 -23.17 -1.44
CA LYS A 65 -12.07 -24.44 -1.34
C LYS A 65 -10.91 -24.49 -2.34
N ASP A 66 -9.95 -25.36 -2.04
CA ASP A 66 -8.93 -25.78 -2.98
C ASP A 66 -9.57 -26.27 -4.29
N GLY A 67 -9.01 -25.85 -5.42
CA GLY A 67 -9.51 -26.17 -6.76
C GLY A 67 -10.67 -25.30 -7.26
N ASP A 68 -11.21 -24.38 -6.46
CA ASP A 68 -12.21 -23.41 -6.91
C ASP A 68 -11.60 -22.37 -7.87
N ILE A 69 -12.42 -21.81 -8.75
CA ILE A 69 -12.01 -20.76 -9.70
C ILE A 69 -12.30 -19.40 -9.09
N VAL A 70 -11.35 -18.48 -9.18
CA VAL A 70 -11.51 -17.10 -8.71
C VAL A 70 -11.16 -16.10 -9.80
N VAL A 71 -11.98 -15.06 -9.90
CA VAL A 71 -11.67 -13.85 -10.66
C VAL A 71 -11.26 -12.71 -9.73
N LEU A 72 -10.16 -12.05 -10.05
CA LEU A 72 -9.73 -10.83 -9.39
C LEU A 72 -10.39 -9.64 -10.07
N ARG A 73 -11.22 -8.89 -9.35
CA ARG A 73 -12.01 -7.78 -9.91
C ARG A 73 -11.66 -6.42 -9.32
N LEU A 74 -11.80 -5.40 -10.16
CA LEU A 74 -11.81 -3.99 -9.77
C LEU A 74 -13.18 -3.38 -10.10
N GLY A 75 -13.82 -2.76 -9.10
CA GLY A 75 -15.17 -2.22 -9.27
C GLY A 75 -16.19 -3.31 -9.63
N THR A 76 -17.13 -2.98 -10.52
CA THR A 76 -18.26 -3.83 -10.91
C THR A 76 -18.21 -4.29 -12.37
N SER A 77 -17.12 -4.00 -13.09
CA SER A 77 -17.00 -4.27 -14.53
C SER A 77 -15.65 -4.83 -14.98
N THR A 78 -14.61 -4.78 -14.15
CA THR A 78 -13.24 -5.06 -14.61
C THR A 78 -12.68 -6.31 -13.95
N ILE A 79 -12.16 -7.24 -14.77
CA ILE A 79 -11.42 -8.42 -14.33
C ILE A 79 -9.94 -8.27 -14.68
N LEU A 80 -9.09 -8.51 -13.69
CA LEU A 80 -7.63 -8.35 -13.73
C LEU A 80 -6.88 -9.68 -13.62
N GLY A 81 -7.54 -10.74 -13.17
CA GLY A 81 -6.96 -12.07 -13.08
C GLY A 81 -8.01 -13.16 -13.07
N VAL A 82 -7.66 -14.34 -13.60
CA VAL A 82 -8.43 -15.58 -13.47
C VAL A 82 -7.47 -16.68 -13.03
N GLY A 83 -7.81 -17.38 -11.97
CA GLY A 83 -6.94 -18.39 -11.38
C GLY A 83 -7.70 -19.48 -10.63
N VAL A 84 -6.96 -20.50 -10.21
CA VAL A 84 -7.45 -21.58 -9.36
C VAL A 84 -6.89 -21.41 -7.95
N VAL A 85 -7.75 -21.56 -6.94
CA VAL A 85 -7.34 -21.53 -5.54
C VAL A 85 -6.53 -22.79 -5.23
N VAL A 86 -5.41 -22.61 -4.53
CA VAL A 86 -4.49 -23.68 -4.14
C VAL A 86 -4.35 -23.70 -2.62
N GLY A 87 -4.64 -24.83 -1.99
CA GLY A 87 -4.49 -25.05 -0.56
C GLY A 87 -5.51 -24.35 0.33
N ASP A 88 -5.16 -24.28 1.61
CA ASP A 88 -6.05 -23.81 2.68
C ASP A 88 -5.98 -22.30 2.90
N TYR A 89 -6.87 -21.82 3.78
CA TYR A 89 -6.87 -20.43 4.24
C TYR A 89 -5.69 -20.22 5.17
N GLU A 90 -5.03 -19.07 5.05
CA GLU A 90 -3.91 -18.66 5.88
C GLU A 90 -4.14 -17.27 6.47
N TRP A 91 -3.57 -17.02 7.65
CA TRP A 91 -3.41 -15.67 8.19
C TRP A 91 -1.93 -15.32 8.18
N LEU A 92 -1.54 -14.33 7.37
CA LEU A 92 -0.14 -13.99 7.13
C LEU A 92 0.14 -12.52 7.44
N ASP A 93 0.98 -12.26 8.44
CA ASP A 93 1.36 -10.90 8.86
C ASP A 93 2.18 -10.14 7.79
N LEU A 94 2.72 -10.87 6.80
CA LEU A 94 3.32 -10.32 5.59
C LEU A 94 2.43 -9.27 4.90
N PHE A 95 1.11 -9.46 4.92
CA PHE A 95 0.13 -8.55 4.32
C PHE A 95 -0.54 -7.62 5.36
N GLY A 96 0.12 -7.39 6.51
CA GLY A 96 -0.42 -6.57 7.59
C GLY A 96 -0.39 -5.06 7.37
N ASP A 97 0.29 -4.60 6.32
CA ASP A 97 0.33 -3.20 5.93
C ASP A 97 0.52 -3.09 4.41
N VAL A 98 -0.58 -3.33 3.69
CA VAL A 98 -0.68 -3.10 2.25
C VAL A 98 -1.20 -1.69 2.05
N ASP A 99 -0.27 -0.72 1.99
CA ASP A 99 -0.60 0.71 1.85
C ASP A 99 -1.55 1.17 2.97
N GLY A 100 -1.27 0.77 4.22
CA GLY A 100 -2.04 1.13 5.40
C GLY A 100 -3.20 0.20 5.75
N TRP A 101 -3.49 -0.83 4.95
CA TRP A 101 -4.52 -1.82 5.27
C TRP A 101 -3.93 -3.15 5.74
N GLY A 102 -4.50 -3.67 6.82
CA GLY A 102 -4.26 -5.04 7.26
C GLY A 102 -5.09 -6.03 6.44
N LEU A 103 -4.45 -6.67 5.45
CA LEU A 103 -5.05 -7.64 4.54
C LEU A 103 -4.49 -9.06 4.79
N GLN A 104 -4.29 -9.42 6.06
CA GLN A 104 -3.64 -10.67 6.45
C GLN A 104 -4.44 -11.95 6.16
N HIS A 105 -5.70 -11.89 5.72
CA HIS A 105 -6.45 -13.10 5.35
C HIS A 105 -6.11 -13.49 3.92
N VAL A 106 -5.47 -14.65 3.75
CA VAL A 106 -4.86 -15.06 2.48
C VAL A 106 -5.43 -16.40 2.01
N ARG A 107 -5.58 -16.50 0.68
CA ARG A 107 -5.68 -17.77 -0.06
C ARG A 107 -4.67 -17.70 -1.20
N ARG A 108 -3.95 -18.79 -1.45
CA ARG A 108 -3.04 -18.89 -2.60
C ARG A 108 -3.84 -19.13 -3.87
N VAL A 109 -3.40 -18.55 -4.98
CA VAL A 109 -4.06 -18.67 -6.28
C VAL A 109 -3.02 -18.86 -7.36
N SER A 110 -3.09 -19.98 -8.07
CA SER A 110 -2.33 -20.14 -9.30
C SER A 110 -3.08 -19.41 -10.42
N TRP A 111 -2.50 -18.30 -10.89
CA TRP A 111 -3.12 -17.45 -11.91
C TRP A 111 -2.83 -18.00 -13.32
N LEU A 112 -3.90 -18.30 -14.07
CA LEU A 112 -3.81 -18.78 -15.46
C LEU A 112 -3.98 -17.65 -16.49
N TRP A 113 -4.62 -16.56 -16.09
CA TRP A 113 -4.73 -15.34 -16.89
C TRP A 113 -4.43 -14.12 -16.00
N LYS A 114 -3.48 -13.29 -16.43
CA LYS A 114 -3.08 -12.03 -15.76
C LYS A 114 -3.33 -10.87 -16.71
N GLY A 115 -4.36 -10.07 -16.43
CA GLY A 115 -4.82 -8.97 -17.28
C GLY A 115 -4.45 -7.59 -16.76
N LEU A 116 -3.32 -7.43 -16.06
CA LEU A 116 -2.95 -6.13 -15.49
C LEU A 116 -2.74 -5.07 -16.59
N ASP A 117 -2.07 -5.44 -17.68
CA ASP A 117 -1.80 -4.55 -18.83
C ASP A 117 -2.96 -4.51 -19.85
N SER A 118 -3.79 -5.55 -19.86
CA SER A 118 -4.93 -5.69 -20.77
C SER A 118 -6.16 -6.26 -20.03
N PRO A 119 -6.79 -5.46 -19.15
CA PRO A 119 -7.91 -5.92 -18.35
C PRO A 119 -9.12 -6.25 -19.21
N LYS A 120 -9.92 -7.23 -18.75
CA LYS A 120 -11.21 -7.52 -19.37
C LYS A 120 -12.26 -6.60 -18.74
N ASN A 121 -12.89 -5.79 -19.57
CA ASN A 121 -14.00 -4.93 -19.18
C ASN A 121 -15.33 -5.51 -19.65
N PHE A 122 -16.34 -5.38 -18.81
CA PHE A 122 -17.74 -5.71 -19.04
C PHE A 122 -18.62 -4.46 -18.82
N GLU A 123 -19.92 -4.59 -19.05
CA GLU A 123 -20.87 -3.55 -18.65
C GLU A 123 -20.86 -3.37 -17.12
N THR A 124 -21.14 -2.15 -16.66
CA THR A 124 -21.22 -1.84 -15.23
C THR A 124 -22.25 -2.74 -14.54
N TYR A 125 -21.91 -3.26 -13.35
CA TYR A 125 -22.73 -4.22 -12.59
C TYR A 125 -22.84 -5.63 -13.16
N THR A 126 -22.03 -5.97 -14.17
CA THR A 126 -21.83 -7.38 -14.55
C THR A 126 -21.22 -8.19 -13.40
N LEU A 127 -20.41 -7.54 -12.55
CA LEU A 127 -19.86 -8.08 -11.31
C LEU A 127 -20.57 -7.45 -10.10
N LYS A 128 -20.60 -8.18 -8.98
CA LYS A 128 -21.34 -7.74 -7.78
C LYS A 128 -20.57 -6.64 -7.04
N GLN A 129 -21.28 -5.57 -6.69
CA GLN A 129 -20.79 -4.57 -5.75
C GLN A 129 -20.91 -5.05 -4.30
N GLY A 130 -20.09 -4.52 -3.39
CA GLY A 130 -20.19 -4.76 -1.96
C GLY A 130 -19.07 -5.64 -1.44
N ASP A 131 -19.40 -6.82 -0.91
CA ASP A 131 -18.46 -7.73 -0.23
C ASP A 131 -17.23 -8.01 -1.09
N THR A 132 -16.09 -8.16 -0.41
CA THR A 132 -14.80 -8.43 -1.03
C THR A 132 -14.84 -9.78 -1.75
N THR A 133 -15.41 -10.79 -1.10
CA THR A 133 -15.48 -12.16 -1.59
C THR A 133 -16.94 -12.53 -1.82
N GLN A 134 -17.30 -12.91 -3.04
CA GLN A 134 -18.67 -13.34 -3.37
C GLN A 134 -18.64 -14.49 -4.37
N LYS A 135 -19.69 -15.31 -4.40
CA LYS A 135 -19.89 -16.23 -5.53
C LYS A 135 -20.10 -15.44 -6.81
N LEU A 136 -19.46 -15.89 -7.88
CA LEU A 136 -19.65 -15.39 -9.23
C LEU A 136 -20.73 -16.25 -9.90
N ASP A 137 -21.82 -15.59 -10.28
CA ASP A 137 -23.02 -16.19 -10.88
C ASP A 137 -23.44 -15.48 -12.17
N SER A 138 -22.56 -14.62 -12.71
CA SER A 138 -22.79 -13.89 -13.96
C SER A 138 -22.48 -14.80 -15.16
N PRO A 139 -23.48 -15.22 -15.97
CA PRO A 139 -23.26 -16.14 -17.08
C PRO A 139 -22.29 -15.56 -18.12
N VAL A 140 -22.41 -14.26 -18.41
CA VAL A 140 -21.53 -13.57 -19.37
C VAL A 140 -20.06 -13.64 -18.96
N VAL A 141 -19.78 -13.63 -17.65
CA VAL A 141 -18.41 -13.74 -17.14
C VAL A 141 -17.95 -15.19 -17.18
N THR A 142 -18.78 -16.15 -16.77
CA THR A 142 -18.42 -17.58 -16.81
C THR A 142 -18.20 -18.05 -18.23
N ASP A 143 -19.06 -17.68 -19.17
CA ASP A 143 -18.93 -17.98 -20.60
C ASP A 143 -17.63 -17.39 -21.17
N TRP A 144 -17.27 -16.17 -20.75
CA TRP A 144 -15.99 -15.58 -21.13
C TRP A 144 -14.80 -16.34 -20.55
N ILE A 145 -14.83 -16.75 -19.28
CA ILE A 145 -13.76 -17.56 -18.67
C ILE A 145 -13.61 -18.88 -19.43
N GLU A 146 -14.71 -19.55 -19.76
CA GLU A 146 -14.69 -20.78 -20.55
C GLU A 146 -14.11 -20.56 -21.94
N SER A 147 -14.41 -19.42 -22.58
CA SER A 147 -13.86 -19.06 -23.89
C SER A 147 -12.33 -18.85 -23.91
N LEU A 148 -11.71 -18.63 -22.74
CA LEU A 148 -10.24 -18.52 -22.63
C LEU A 148 -9.54 -19.89 -22.75
N ALA A 149 -10.28 -21.00 -22.64
CA ALA A 149 -9.75 -22.37 -22.69
C ALA A 149 -8.57 -22.60 -21.73
N LEU A 150 -8.66 -22.08 -20.50
CA LEU A 150 -7.63 -22.20 -19.47
C LEU A 150 -7.57 -23.62 -18.91
N ASP A 151 -6.37 -24.17 -18.76
CA ASP A 151 -6.14 -25.50 -18.20
C ASP A 151 -6.06 -25.46 -16.67
N PHE A 152 -7.22 -25.42 -16.02
CA PHE A 152 -7.34 -25.39 -14.55
C PHE A 152 -6.84 -26.67 -13.86
N ASP A 153 -6.63 -27.77 -14.59
CA ASP A 153 -6.14 -29.03 -14.02
C ASP A 153 -4.60 -29.06 -13.97
N ASN A 154 -3.93 -28.27 -14.82
CA ASN A 154 -2.47 -28.14 -14.89
C ASN A 154 -2.00 -26.69 -14.63
N ALA A 155 -2.48 -26.08 -13.55
CA ALA A 155 -2.12 -24.72 -13.20
C ALA A 155 -0.61 -24.59 -12.84
N PRO A 156 0.03 -23.45 -13.16
CA PRO A 156 1.45 -23.25 -12.88
C PRO A 156 1.78 -23.33 -11.37
N PRO A 157 3.04 -23.65 -11.01
CA PRO A 157 3.47 -23.65 -9.61
C PRO A 157 3.37 -22.23 -9.02
N LEU A 158 3.02 -22.15 -7.75
CA LEU A 158 2.94 -20.90 -7.02
C LEU A 158 4.33 -20.27 -6.85
N ILE A 159 4.40 -18.95 -6.99
CA ILE A 159 5.56 -18.15 -6.58
C ILE A 159 5.76 -18.30 -5.07
N GLU A 160 7.02 -18.42 -4.65
CA GLU A 160 7.35 -18.45 -3.23
C GLU A 160 7.08 -17.08 -2.59
N LEU A 161 6.35 -17.07 -1.48
CA LEU A 161 6.14 -15.83 -0.74
C LEU A 161 7.48 -15.41 -0.10
N PRO A 162 7.77 -14.10 -0.04
CA PRO A 162 8.99 -13.65 0.60
C PRO A 162 8.98 -14.07 2.07
N ILE A 163 10.14 -14.49 2.56
CA ILE A 163 10.32 -14.87 3.96
C ILE A 163 9.96 -13.67 4.83
N TYR A 164 8.96 -13.84 5.67
CA TYR A 164 8.53 -12.84 6.65
C TYR A 164 8.98 -13.28 8.03
N GLU A 165 10.11 -12.76 8.47
CA GLU A 165 10.43 -12.70 9.90
C GLU A 165 9.75 -11.46 10.49
N SER A 166 9.38 -11.51 11.76
CA SER A 166 8.82 -10.35 12.47
C SER A 166 9.76 -9.15 12.30
N ASN A 167 9.39 -8.22 11.42
CA ASN A 167 10.23 -7.09 11.04
C ASN A 167 9.71 -5.76 11.60
N THR A 168 8.78 -5.82 12.55
CA THR A 168 8.36 -4.67 13.35
C THR A 168 9.56 -4.15 14.14
N VAL A 169 9.78 -2.84 14.06
CA VAL A 169 10.87 -2.16 14.77
C VAL A 169 10.32 -1.10 15.70
N ASN A 170 11.06 -0.80 16.76
CA ASN A 170 10.75 0.32 17.66
C ASN A 170 11.61 1.53 17.28
N PHE A 171 11.24 2.71 17.78
CA PHE A 171 11.98 3.93 17.46
C PHE A 171 13.39 3.97 18.06
N ASP A 172 13.66 3.20 19.11
CA ASP A 172 15.01 3.05 19.68
C ASP A 172 15.97 2.46 18.64
N SER A 173 15.57 1.37 17.96
CA SER A 173 16.38 0.77 16.90
C SER A 173 16.55 1.68 15.68
N VAL A 174 15.53 2.50 15.36
CA VAL A 174 15.63 3.53 14.31
C VAL A 174 16.63 4.61 14.70
N SER A 175 16.62 5.02 15.98
CA SER A 175 17.53 6.02 16.53
C SER A 175 18.99 5.54 16.49
N GLU A 176 19.25 4.30 16.88
CA GLU A 176 20.57 3.66 16.77
C GLU A 176 21.05 3.64 15.31
N PHE A 177 20.18 3.21 14.38
CA PHE A 177 20.50 3.19 12.95
C PHE A 177 20.87 4.59 12.42
N LEU A 178 20.09 5.62 12.77
CA LEU A 178 20.36 6.99 12.33
C LEU A 178 21.66 7.53 12.93
N PHE A 179 21.94 7.22 14.20
CA PHE A 179 23.17 7.61 14.87
C PHE A 179 24.40 6.99 14.19
N ASP A 180 24.35 5.69 13.89
CA ASP A 180 25.41 4.97 13.18
C ASP A 180 25.65 5.51 11.76
N ASN A 181 24.62 6.08 11.15
CA ASN A 181 24.70 6.77 9.85
C ASN A 181 25.06 8.26 9.96
N GLY A 182 25.52 8.73 11.13
CA GLY A 182 26.07 10.07 11.34
C GLY A 182 25.04 11.17 11.61
N VAL A 183 23.78 10.81 11.92
CA VAL A 183 22.78 11.79 12.34
C VAL A 183 23.03 12.19 13.80
N SER A 184 23.06 13.49 14.09
CA SER A 184 23.34 13.98 15.45
C SER A 184 22.25 13.55 16.44
N SER A 185 22.61 13.23 17.70
CA SER A 185 21.66 12.86 18.75
C SER A 185 20.56 13.91 18.95
N ASN A 186 20.91 15.21 18.86
CA ASN A 186 19.92 16.28 18.97
C ASN A 186 18.89 16.26 17.82
N SER A 187 19.31 15.91 16.59
CA SER A 187 18.38 15.73 15.46
C SER A 187 17.48 14.51 15.66
N ILE A 188 18.03 13.42 16.19
CA ILE A 188 17.28 12.20 16.52
C ILE A 188 16.22 12.49 17.60
N ASP A 189 16.58 13.21 18.65
CA ASP A 189 15.65 13.60 19.72
C ASP A 189 14.49 14.48 19.20
N ILE A 190 14.78 15.40 18.28
CA ILE A 190 13.76 16.22 17.62
C ILE A 190 12.83 15.34 16.78
N LEU A 191 13.39 14.43 15.98
CA LEU A 191 12.62 13.50 15.15
C LEU A 191 11.74 12.57 15.99
N ASN A 192 12.24 12.04 17.10
CA ASN A 192 11.48 11.19 18.00
C ASN A 192 10.25 11.91 18.56
N LYS A 193 10.46 13.13 19.09
CA LYS A 193 9.37 13.96 19.62
C LYS A 193 8.32 14.29 18.56
N GLU A 194 8.75 14.58 17.34
CA GLU A 194 7.84 14.86 16.24
C GLU A 194 7.04 13.62 15.84
N ILE A 195 7.66 12.45 15.73
CA ILE A 195 6.97 11.19 15.43
C ILE A 195 5.94 10.86 16.51
N ASP A 196 6.30 11.03 17.79
CA ASP A 196 5.36 10.85 18.90
C ASP A 196 4.14 11.77 18.80
N GLU A 197 4.34 13.03 18.43
CA GLU A 197 3.27 13.99 18.24
C GLU A 197 2.39 13.63 17.04
N LEU A 198 3.00 13.26 15.91
CA LEU A 198 2.28 12.80 14.72
C LEU A 198 1.44 11.54 14.99
N VAL A 199 1.95 10.60 15.80
CA VAL A 199 1.18 9.42 16.24
C VAL A 199 -0.03 9.84 17.10
N ARG A 200 0.13 10.84 17.97
CA ARG A 200 -0.99 11.36 18.79
C ARG A 200 -2.04 12.06 17.93
N ILE A 201 -1.61 12.89 16.99
CA ILE A 201 -2.49 13.56 16.03
C ILE A 201 -3.23 12.52 15.17
N ALA A 202 -2.54 11.48 14.69
CA ALA A 202 -3.15 10.37 13.96
C ALA A 202 -4.27 9.68 14.75
N LYS A 203 -4.02 9.38 16.03
CA LYS A 203 -5.01 8.79 16.94
C LYS A 203 -6.19 9.72 17.16
N TRP A 204 -5.95 11.02 17.28
CA TRP A 204 -7.01 12.03 17.40
C TRP A 204 -7.90 12.05 16.15
N TYR A 205 -7.31 12.13 14.95
CA TYR A 205 -8.06 12.08 13.68
C TYR A 205 -8.78 10.77 13.42
N ASN A 206 -8.36 9.65 14.02
CA ASN A 206 -9.11 8.39 13.92
C ASN A 206 -10.39 8.39 14.78
N LYS A 207 -10.47 9.27 15.79
CA LYS A 207 -11.64 9.43 16.66
C LYS A 207 -12.60 10.53 16.17
N TYR A 208 -12.09 11.51 15.43
CA TYR A 208 -12.81 12.68 14.95
C TYR A 208 -12.77 12.76 13.41
N ASP A 209 -13.08 13.92 12.84
CA ASP A 209 -13.08 14.12 11.39
C ASP A 209 -11.67 14.06 10.80
N ASN A 210 -11.52 13.38 9.66
CA ASN A 210 -10.24 13.36 8.95
C ASN A 210 -9.86 14.77 8.44
N PRO A 211 -8.56 15.13 8.46
CA PRO A 211 -8.08 16.41 7.97
C PRO A 211 -8.34 16.55 6.47
N SER A 212 -8.46 17.79 6.00
CA SER A 212 -8.32 18.13 4.59
C SER A 212 -6.92 17.82 4.07
N GLU A 213 -6.73 17.81 2.75
CA GLU A 213 -5.41 17.60 2.15
C GLU A 213 -4.41 18.70 2.56
N PHE A 214 -4.86 19.96 2.64
CA PHE A 214 -4.06 21.08 3.13
C PHE A 214 -3.62 20.90 4.59
N GLU A 215 -4.51 20.40 5.44
CA GLU A 215 -4.18 20.07 6.83
C GLU A 215 -3.23 18.88 6.91
N THR A 216 -3.37 17.87 6.05
CA THR A 216 -2.39 16.78 5.94
C THR A 216 -1.01 17.32 5.59
N VAL A 217 -0.90 18.20 4.60
CA VAL A 217 0.38 18.85 4.25
C VAL A 217 0.94 19.63 5.44
N SER A 218 0.12 20.49 6.05
CA SER A 218 0.57 21.48 7.03
C SER A 218 0.86 20.89 8.41
N TYR A 219 0.06 19.93 8.86
CA TYR A 219 0.10 19.38 10.23
C TYR A 219 0.71 17.99 10.30
N LEU A 220 0.91 17.28 9.18
CA LEU A 220 1.49 15.93 9.19
C LEU A 220 2.79 15.85 8.39
N ALA A 221 2.79 16.24 7.11
CA ALA A 221 3.96 16.09 6.25
C ALA A 221 5.06 17.12 6.55
N VAL A 222 4.70 18.40 6.63
CA VAL A 222 5.66 19.49 6.90
C VAL A 222 6.40 19.30 8.23
N PRO A 223 5.74 18.99 9.37
CA PRO A 223 6.44 18.80 10.64
C PRO A 223 7.49 17.68 10.58
N LEU A 224 7.19 16.54 9.97
CA LEU A 224 8.17 15.46 9.77
C LEU A 224 9.36 15.95 8.93
N LEU A 225 9.12 16.62 7.81
CA LEU A 225 10.20 17.13 6.95
C LEU A 225 11.08 18.15 7.69
N ARG A 226 10.48 18.99 8.54
CA ARG A 226 11.21 19.96 9.39
C ARG A 226 12.09 19.22 10.40
N ALA A 227 11.58 18.18 11.04
CA ALA A 227 12.33 17.36 11.98
C ALA A 227 13.49 16.60 11.30
N LEU A 228 13.32 16.20 10.04
CA LEU A 228 14.38 15.63 9.19
C LEU A 228 15.43 16.64 8.71
N GLY A 229 15.28 17.93 9.04
CA GLY A 229 16.26 18.97 8.76
C GLY A 229 15.95 19.88 7.57
N TRP A 230 14.80 19.71 6.90
CA TRP A 230 14.39 20.66 5.86
C TRP A 230 14.05 22.03 6.47
N THR A 231 14.70 23.08 5.95
CA THR A 231 14.48 24.45 6.43
C THR A 231 13.39 25.14 5.62
N PRO A 232 12.69 26.16 6.18
CA PRO A 232 11.69 26.88 5.42
C PRO A 232 12.31 27.58 4.22
N GLN A 233 13.62 27.86 4.20
CA GLN A 233 14.34 28.42 3.05
C GLN A 233 14.48 27.41 1.90
N LYS A 234 14.77 26.13 2.21
CA LYS A 234 14.94 25.05 1.22
C LYS A 234 13.64 24.30 0.90
N MET A 235 12.52 24.67 1.50
CA MET A 235 11.20 24.08 1.30
C MET A 235 10.22 25.13 0.79
N ALA A 236 9.39 24.78 -0.19
CA ALA A 236 8.28 25.61 -0.63
C ALA A 236 7.00 24.79 -0.72
N ILE A 237 5.90 25.35 -0.21
CA ILE A 237 4.57 24.76 -0.25
C ILE A 237 3.85 25.37 -1.47
N GLU A 238 3.10 24.55 -2.22
CA GLU A 238 2.39 24.94 -3.45
C GLU A 238 3.28 25.57 -4.55
N TRP A 239 4.56 25.18 -4.60
CA TRP A 239 5.48 25.71 -5.61
C TRP A 239 5.19 25.09 -6.97
N ASN A 240 4.75 25.90 -7.94
CA ASN A 240 4.36 25.45 -9.27
C ASN A 240 3.34 24.29 -9.24
N LYS A 241 2.37 24.35 -8.31
CA LYS A 241 1.33 23.33 -8.06
C LYS A 241 1.83 22.02 -7.44
N VAL A 242 3.10 21.94 -7.06
CA VAL A 242 3.62 20.85 -6.23
C VAL A 242 3.26 21.13 -4.78
N ASP A 243 2.70 20.15 -4.06
CA ASP A 243 2.32 20.32 -2.65
C ASP A 243 3.50 20.76 -1.80
N ILE A 244 4.64 20.06 -1.90
CA ILE A 244 5.90 20.48 -1.29
C ILE A 244 7.08 20.25 -2.24
N ALA A 245 7.81 21.31 -2.53
CA ALA A 245 9.05 21.29 -3.31
C ALA A 245 10.26 21.48 -2.38
N LEU A 246 11.21 20.53 -2.44
CA LEU A 246 12.43 20.57 -1.62
C LEU A 246 13.65 20.82 -2.52
N PHE A 247 14.46 21.80 -2.13
CA PHE A 247 15.57 22.33 -2.93
C PHE A 247 16.92 21.99 -2.28
N LYS A 248 17.85 21.46 -3.07
CA LYS A 248 19.22 21.16 -2.62
C LYS A 248 19.95 22.42 -2.16
N SER A 249 19.78 23.51 -2.91
CA SER A 249 20.43 24.80 -2.68
C SER A 249 19.51 25.96 -3.06
N LEU A 250 19.87 27.17 -2.61
CA LEU A 250 19.19 28.40 -3.00
C LEU A 250 19.78 28.95 -4.31
N PRO A 251 19.02 29.73 -5.10
CA PRO A 251 17.60 30.09 -4.91
C PRO A 251 16.65 28.94 -5.25
N ARG A 252 15.35 29.09 -4.94
CA ARG A 252 14.30 28.12 -5.29
C ARG A 252 13.95 28.22 -6.78
N LYS A 253 14.53 27.32 -7.58
CA LYS A 253 14.33 27.22 -9.03
C LYS A 253 14.45 25.76 -9.47
N ASP A 254 13.95 25.43 -10.65
CA ASP A 254 13.96 24.08 -11.22
C ASP A 254 15.33 23.41 -11.18
N SER A 255 16.40 24.16 -11.50
CA SER A 255 17.77 23.65 -11.47
C SER A 255 18.25 23.25 -10.06
N ASN A 256 17.54 23.64 -9.01
CA ASN A 256 17.91 23.32 -7.63
C ASN A 256 16.88 22.41 -6.94
N LEU A 257 15.77 22.07 -7.61
CA LEU A 257 14.77 21.15 -7.08
C LEU A 257 15.38 19.76 -6.99
N SER A 258 15.40 19.18 -5.78
CA SER A 258 15.94 17.84 -5.54
C SER A 258 14.87 16.80 -5.24
N VAL A 259 13.76 17.22 -4.63
CA VAL A 259 12.66 16.33 -4.23
C VAL A 259 11.32 16.97 -4.53
N VAL A 260 10.43 16.18 -5.10
CA VAL A 260 8.99 16.47 -5.19
C VAL A 260 8.28 15.68 -4.10
N VAL A 261 7.45 16.36 -3.31
CA VAL A 261 6.54 15.71 -2.38
C VAL A 261 5.12 15.95 -2.83
N GLU A 262 4.36 14.86 -2.97
CA GLU A 262 2.95 14.88 -3.31
C GLU A 262 2.17 14.24 -2.15
N ALA A 263 1.19 14.97 -1.64
CA ALA A 263 0.34 14.53 -0.56
C ALA A 263 -1.03 14.07 -1.09
N LYS A 264 -1.69 13.24 -0.28
CA LYS A 264 -3.10 12.91 -0.40
C LYS A 264 -3.76 13.12 0.95
N LYS A 265 -5.09 13.22 0.96
CA LYS A 265 -5.85 13.24 2.21
C LYS A 265 -5.49 12.05 3.10
N LYS A 266 -5.35 12.30 4.42
CA LYS A 266 -5.10 11.23 5.40
C LYS A 266 -6.08 10.08 5.20
N GLY A 267 -5.55 8.86 5.15
CA GLY A 267 -6.35 7.65 5.00
C GLY A 267 -6.60 7.25 3.54
N ASN A 268 -6.19 8.03 2.54
CA ASN A 268 -6.20 7.60 1.14
C ASN A 268 -4.97 6.74 0.82
N SER A 269 -4.93 6.13 -0.36
CA SER A 269 -3.68 5.55 -0.86
C SER A 269 -2.65 6.65 -1.11
N CYS A 270 -1.47 6.54 -0.51
CA CYS A 270 -0.39 7.49 -0.81
C CYS A 270 0.35 7.09 -2.09
N LEU A 271 0.46 5.79 -2.36
CA LEU A 271 1.23 5.27 -3.50
C LEU A 271 0.62 5.64 -4.86
N THR A 272 -0.70 5.87 -4.94
CA THR A 272 -1.35 6.35 -6.17
C THR A 272 -0.91 7.75 -6.59
N ALA A 273 -0.35 8.54 -5.67
CA ALA A 273 0.16 9.88 -5.95
C ALA A 273 1.45 9.86 -6.78
N PHE A 274 2.07 8.67 -6.98
CA PHE A 274 3.33 8.51 -7.72
C PHE A 274 3.29 9.13 -9.11
N SER A 275 2.26 8.85 -9.91
CA SER A 275 2.14 9.37 -11.28
C SER A 275 2.10 10.90 -11.32
N GLN A 276 1.46 11.52 -10.33
CA GLN A 276 1.39 12.96 -10.20
C GLN A 276 2.75 13.55 -9.78
N ALA A 277 3.40 12.97 -8.78
CA ALA A 277 4.75 13.37 -8.38
C ALA A 277 5.76 13.23 -9.53
N GLN A 278 5.68 12.15 -10.30
CA GLN A 278 6.54 11.91 -11.47
C GLN A 278 6.29 12.95 -12.57
N SER A 279 5.03 13.30 -12.83
CA SER A 279 4.68 14.38 -13.77
C SER A 279 5.34 15.70 -13.37
N TYR A 280 5.33 16.05 -12.09
CA TYR A 280 6.00 17.24 -11.57
C TYR A 280 7.53 17.17 -11.64
N ALA A 281 8.14 15.99 -11.58
CA ALA A 281 9.58 15.85 -11.74
C ALA A 281 10.05 15.87 -13.21
N LYS A 282 9.14 15.75 -14.18
CA LYS A 282 9.48 15.75 -15.60
C LYS A 282 10.19 17.05 -16.02
N GLY A 283 11.30 16.91 -16.73
CA GLY A 283 12.16 18.01 -17.17
C GLY A 283 13.02 18.64 -16.07
N LYS A 284 13.05 18.07 -14.86
CA LYS A 284 13.85 18.56 -13.73
C LYS A 284 14.98 17.59 -13.43
N ASP A 285 16.12 17.76 -14.12
CA ASP A 285 17.23 16.79 -14.10
C ASP A 285 17.84 16.55 -12.73
N ASN A 286 17.76 17.54 -11.84
CA ASN A 286 18.26 17.46 -10.47
C ASN A 286 17.26 16.86 -9.48
N CYS A 287 16.01 16.61 -9.90
CA CYS A 287 15.04 15.89 -9.09
C CYS A 287 15.40 14.40 -9.08
N ARG A 288 15.91 13.94 -7.93
CA ARG A 288 16.41 12.56 -7.73
C ARG A 288 15.50 11.73 -6.85
N ARG A 289 14.53 12.37 -6.18
CA ARG A 289 13.62 11.71 -5.25
C ARG A 289 12.19 12.20 -5.44
N LEU A 290 11.24 11.28 -5.27
CA LEU A 290 9.83 11.59 -5.06
C LEU A 290 9.44 11.06 -3.68
N ILE A 291 8.63 11.82 -2.96
CA ILE A 291 8.00 11.36 -1.73
C ILE A 291 6.50 11.48 -1.93
N VAL A 292 5.78 10.39 -1.74
CA VAL A 292 4.32 10.39 -1.76
C VAL A 292 3.80 10.07 -0.37
N THR A 293 2.80 10.79 0.10
CA THR A 293 2.36 10.65 1.49
C THR A 293 0.88 10.94 1.71
N ASP A 294 0.30 10.36 2.75
CA ASP A 294 -0.98 10.80 3.32
C ASP A 294 -0.81 11.52 4.68
N GLY A 295 0.44 11.88 5.00
CA GLY A 295 0.88 12.43 6.28
C GLY A 295 1.35 11.37 7.29
N LEU A 296 0.88 10.12 7.19
CA LEU A 296 1.23 9.03 8.11
C LEU A 296 2.02 7.91 7.45
N ARG A 297 1.79 7.71 6.15
CA ARG A 297 2.48 6.75 5.31
C ARG A 297 3.28 7.49 4.25
N TYR A 298 4.44 6.95 3.90
CA TYR A 298 5.40 7.57 3.00
C TYR A 298 5.94 6.52 2.04
N GLY A 299 5.74 6.73 0.74
CA GLY A 299 6.47 6.05 -0.32
C GLY A 299 7.62 6.93 -0.78
N VAL A 300 8.86 6.45 -0.64
CA VAL A 300 10.06 7.16 -1.08
C VAL A 300 10.55 6.50 -2.36
N TYR A 301 10.58 7.26 -3.45
CA TYR A 301 11.06 6.80 -4.74
C TYR A 301 12.38 7.48 -5.07
N VAL A 302 13.33 6.71 -5.57
CA VAL A 302 14.65 7.20 -5.99
C VAL A 302 14.80 7.03 -7.50
N LYS A 303 15.38 8.03 -8.15
CA LYS A 303 15.66 8.02 -9.59
C LYS A 303 16.86 7.12 -9.88
N GLN A 304 16.62 5.99 -10.52
CA GLN A 304 17.65 5.11 -11.07
C GLN A 304 17.66 5.31 -12.60
N GLU A 305 18.80 5.78 -13.12
CA GLU A 305 18.93 6.19 -14.53
C GLU A 305 17.86 7.23 -14.93
N TYR A 306 16.80 6.80 -15.61
CA TYR A 306 15.71 7.63 -16.11
C TYR A 306 14.37 7.38 -15.39
N GLU A 307 14.29 6.39 -14.52
CA GLU A 307 13.04 5.95 -13.89
C GLU A 307 13.08 6.08 -12.37
N PHE A 308 11.94 6.43 -11.78
CA PHE A 308 11.78 6.43 -10.34
C PHE A 308 11.28 5.06 -9.87
N ARG A 309 11.98 4.45 -8.91
CA ARG A 309 11.60 3.17 -8.30
C ARG A 309 11.34 3.34 -6.82
N LEU A 310 10.35 2.60 -6.31
CA LEU A 310 10.04 2.59 -4.88
C LEU A 310 11.26 2.04 -4.13
N TYR A 311 11.90 2.91 -3.37
CA TYR A 311 13.12 2.60 -2.62
C TYR A 311 12.79 2.16 -1.20
N ALA A 312 11.87 2.88 -0.55
CA ALA A 312 11.41 2.55 0.79
C ALA A 312 9.93 2.92 0.97
N TYR A 313 9.24 2.17 1.83
CA TYR A 313 7.91 2.52 2.31
C TYR A 313 7.92 2.56 3.84
N PHE A 314 7.16 3.49 4.40
CA PHE A 314 7.17 3.75 5.82
C PHE A 314 5.78 4.14 6.33
N ASN A 315 5.34 3.53 7.43
CA ASN A 315 4.12 3.87 8.16
C ASN A 315 4.47 4.29 9.58
N ILE A 316 4.22 5.56 9.93
CA ILE A 316 4.51 6.15 11.24
C ILE A 316 3.82 5.38 12.38
N THR A 317 2.65 4.80 12.13
CA THR A 317 1.86 4.11 13.15
C THR A 317 2.21 2.63 13.30
N ASN A 318 3.05 2.09 12.42
CA ASN A 318 3.48 0.70 12.41
C ASN A 318 4.85 0.57 11.74
N LEU A 319 5.93 0.84 12.50
CA LEU A 319 7.27 0.87 11.93
C LEU A 319 7.72 -0.55 11.55
N LYS A 320 8.17 -0.73 10.31
CA LYS A 320 8.77 -1.97 9.82
C LYS A 320 10.16 -1.71 9.25
N ALA A 321 11.07 -2.66 9.42
CA ALA A 321 12.42 -2.61 8.87
C ALA A 321 12.45 -2.75 7.34
N SER A 322 11.46 -3.44 6.76
CA SER A 322 11.32 -3.68 5.32
C SER A 322 9.87 -3.93 4.94
N TYR A 323 9.58 -3.86 3.64
CA TYR A 323 8.28 -4.29 3.10
C TYR A 323 8.50 -5.28 1.96
N PRO A 324 8.64 -6.58 2.26
CA PRO A 324 8.98 -7.59 1.26
C PRO A 324 7.96 -7.71 0.12
N ILE A 325 6.67 -7.48 0.40
CA ILE A 325 5.62 -7.48 -0.63
C ILE A 325 5.82 -6.39 -1.71
N TYR A 326 6.50 -5.30 -1.34
CA TYR A 326 6.86 -4.19 -2.21
C TYR A 326 8.31 -4.27 -2.70
N GLU A 327 9.08 -5.27 -2.23
CA GLU A 327 10.52 -5.39 -2.47
C GLU A 327 11.30 -4.11 -2.16
N CYS A 328 10.92 -3.42 -1.09
CA CYS A 328 11.52 -2.15 -0.71
C CYS A 328 11.94 -2.13 0.77
N PHE A 329 12.79 -1.16 1.10
CA PHE A 329 13.23 -0.94 2.47
C PHE A 329 12.11 -0.34 3.33
N GLY A 330 12.30 -0.36 4.64
CA GLY A 330 11.37 0.17 5.63
C GLY A 330 11.78 1.53 6.18
N VAL A 331 11.41 1.77 7.43
CA VAL A 331 11.54 3.07 8.12
C VAL A 331 12.95 3.65 8.09
N ASN A 332 13.98 2.82 8.29
CA ASN A 332 15.37 3.27 8.41
C ASN A 332 15.84 3.98 7.12
N GLU A 333 15.74 3.29 5.99
CA GLU A 333 16.13 3.85 4.70
C GLU A 333 15.14 4.91 4.22
N ALA A 334 13.85 4.81 4.55
CA ALA A 334 12.88 5.86 4.25
C ALA A 334 13.28 7.19 4.91
N LEU A 335 13.50 7.20 6.22
CA LEU A 335 13.87 8.42 6.95
C LEU A 335 15.19 8.98 6.46
N ARG A 336 16.20 8.11 6.25
CA ARG A 336 17.49 8.51 5.70
C ARG A 336 17.35 9.16 4.32
N ALA A 337 16.63 8.51 3.40
CA ALA A 337 16.41 9.01 2.04
C ALA A 337 15.53 10.27 1.98
N MET A 338 14.79 10.60 3.04
CA MET A 338 14.00 11.82 3.13
C MET A 338 14.79 13.03 3.67
N THR A 339 16.03 12.86 4.14
CA THR A 339 16.85 13.98 4.67
C THR A 339 17.40 14.91 3.58
N PRO A 340 17.74 16.18 3.89
CA PRO A 340 18.37 17.09 2.93
C PRO A 340 19.72 16.63 2.40
N GLU A 341 20.53 16.00 3.27
CA GLU A 341 21.93 15.65 3.01
C GLU A 341 22.09 14.30 2.30
N TRP A 342 21.00 13.55 2.10
CA TRP A 342 21.06 12.29 1.38
C TRP A 342 21.60 12.47 -0.04
N SER A 343 22.57 11.61 -0.39
CA SER A 343 23.19 11.51 -1.70
C SER A 343 23.47 10.05 -2.03
N GLU A 344 22.79 9.52 -3.05
CA GLU A 344 23.16 8.30 -3.78
C GLU A 344 23.16 8.58 -5.29
#